data_AF-A0A7K1ARY0-F1
#
_entry.id   AF-A0A7K1ARY0-F1
#
_cell.length_a   1.000
_cell.length_b   1.000
_cell.length_c   1.000
_cell.angle_alpha   90.00
_cell.angle_beta   90.00
_cell.angle_gamma   90.00
#
_symmetry.space_group_name_H-M   'P 1'
#
loop_
_entity.id
_entity.type
_entity.pdbx_description
1 polymer ?
#
loop_
_entity_poly.entity_id
_entity_poly.type
_entity_poly.pdbx_seq_one_letter_code
_entity_poly.pdbx_strand_id
1 'polypeptide(L)' 'DATAVASALRANGIVDTEPYRKLGKNQLRIGMFPAIDPADIDALTASIDFVVSKL' A
#
# COMPACT_ATOMS: atom_id res chain seq x y z
N ASP A 1 7.56 -9.49 -0.90
CA ASP A 1 7.85 -8.56 -2.02
C ASP A 1 6.76 -7.49 -2.05
N ALA A 2 7.12 -6.20 -2.08
CA ALA A 2 6.19 -5.08 -2.08
C ALA A 2 5.29 -5.07 -3.32
N THR A 3 5.74 -5.62 -4.46
CA THR A 3 4.89 -5.76 -5.66
C THR A 3 3.74 -6.74 -5.44
N ALA A 4 3.98 -7.84 -4.72
CA ALA A 4 2.94 -8.79 -4.33
C ALA A 4 1.93 -8.15 -3.36
N VAL A 5 2.43 -7.38 -2.38
CA VAL A 5 1.57 -6.64 -1.44
C VAL A 5 0.71 -5.61 -2.18
N ALA A 6 1.30 -4.79 -3.06
CA ALA A 6 0.57 -3.80 -3.85
C ALA A 6 -0.49 -4.44 -4.76
N SER A 7 -0.19 -5.59 -5.36
CA SER A 7 -1.15 -6.36 -6.16
C SER A 7 -2.36 -6.81 -5.34
N ALA A 8 -2.11 -7.36 -4.14
CA ALA A 8 -3.17 -7.78 -3.23
C ALA A 8 -4.03 -6.59 -2.74
N LEU A 9 -3.40 -5.47 -2.40
CA LEU A 9 -4.09 -4.23 -2.03
C LEU A 9 -4.99 -3.74 -3.18
N ARG A 10 -4.46 -3.71 -4.42
CA ARG A 10 -5.23 -3.29 -5.61
C ARG A 10 -6.44 -4.18 -5.85
N ALA A 11 -6.30 -5.51 -5.69
CA ALA A 11 -7.42 -6.43 -5.84
C ALA A 11 -8.57 -6.16 -4.84
N ASN A 12 -8.28 -5.48 -3.72
CA ASN A 12 -9.23 -5.10 -2.69
C ASN A 12 -9.61 -3.60 -2.76
N GLY A 13 -9.29 -2.91 -3.85
CA GLY A 13 -9.66 -1.50 -4.06
C GLY A 13 -8.71 -0.47 -3.45
N ILE A 14 -7.64 -0.89 -2.77
CA ILE A 14 -6.59 0.00 -2.27
C ILE A 14 -5.55 0.20 -3.38
N VAL A 15 -5.70 1.30 -4.12
CA VAL A 15 -4.93 1.58 -5.34
C VAL A 15 -3.76 2.53 -5.10
N ASP A 16 -2.88 2.62 -6.09
CA ASP A 16 -1.77 3.58 -6.18
C ASP A 16 -0.72 3.51 -5.05
N THR A 17 -0.57 2.33 -4.44
CA THR A 17 0.46 2.04 -3.42
C THR A 17 1.81 1.63 -4.02
N GLU A 18 1.90 1.49 -5.35
CA GLU A 18 3.13 1.08 -6.03
C GLU A 18 4.28 2.08 -5.87
N PRO A 19 5.54 1.57 -5.86
CA PRO A 19 6.70 2.45 -5.87
C PRO A 19 6.80 3.22 -7.18
N TYR A 20 7.62 4.28 -7.17
CA TYR A 20 7.92 5.00 -8.40
C TYR A 20 8.56 4.07 -9.43
N ARG A 21 7.96 4.00 -10.64
CA ARG A 21 8.26 2.98 -11.66
C ARG A 21 9.75 2.83 -12.01
N LYS A 22 10.54 3.89 -11.91
CA LYS A 22 11.98 3.90 -12.27
C LYS A 22 12.93 3.78 -11.06
N LEU A 23 12.41 3.62 -9.84
CA LEU A 23 13.24 3.56 -8.64
C LEU A 23 13.89 2.19 -8.41
N GLY A 24 13.25 1.09 -8.87
CA GLY A 24 13.81 -0.26 -8.79
C GLY A 24 14.00 -0.78 -7.37
N LYS A 25 13.17 -0.33 -6.41
CA LYS A 25 13.24 -0.73 -4.99
C LYS A 25 12.03 -1.56 -4.59
N ASN A 26 12.27 -2.48 -3.66
CA ASN A 26 11.23 -3.25 -2.96
C ASN A 26 10.54 -2.34 -1.92
N GLN A 27 9.59 -1.53 -2.36
CA GLN A 27 8.99 -0.46 -1.56
C GLN A 27 7.51 -0.23 -1.94
N LEU A 28 6.71 0.25 -0.98
CA LEU A 28 5.40 0.88 -1.23
C LEU A 28 5.52 2.39 -1.09
N ARG A 29 4.69 3.15 -1.80
CA ARG A 29 4.62 4.60 -1.70
C ARG A 29 3.19 5.04 -1.40
N ILE A 30 3.01 5.76 -0.29
CA ILE A 30 1.69 6.19 0.19
C ILE A 30 1.58 7.71 0.10
N GLY A 31 0.50 8.21 -0.50
CA GLY A 31 0.19 9.64 -0.59
C GLY A 31 -0.64 10.11 0.60
N MET A 32 -0.09 10.98 1.45
CA MET A 32 -0.74 11.53 2.64
C MET A 32 -1.05 13.02 2.45
N PHE A 33 -1.87 13.34 1.45
CA PHE A 33 -2.31 14.72 1.22
C PHE A 33 -3.32 15.18 2.29
N PRO A 34 -3.53 16.49 2.51
CA PRO A 34 -4.46 16.99 3.54
C PRO A 34 -5.92 16.53 3.42
N ALA A 35 -6.32 16.04 2.24
CA ALA A 35 -7.65 15.51 1.99
C ALA A 35 -7.83 14.05 2.48
N ILE A 36 -6.76 13.37 2.87
CA ILE A 36 -6.80 11.99 3.37
C ILE A 36 -7.09 12.01 4.86
N ASP A 37 -8.09 11.24 5.29
CA ASP A 37 -8.39 11.06 6.71
C ASP A 37 -7.28 10.23 7.37
N PRO A 38 -6.69 10.66 8.51
CA PRO A 38 -5.74 9.85 9.26
C PRO A 38 -6.23 8.41 9.54
N ALA A 39 -7.54 8.22 9.74
CA ALA A 39 -8.11 6.89 9.99
C ALA A 39 -7.95 5.94 8.79
N ASP A 40 -7.93 6.47 7.55
CA ASP A 40 -7.68 5.66 6.35
C ASP A 40 -6.23 5.17 6.31
N ILE A 41 -5.28 5.92 6.88
CA ILE A 41 -3.88 5.49 7.00
C ILE A 41 -3.75 4.39 8.05
N ASP A 42 -4.46 4.49 9.17
CA ASP A 42 -4.51 3.42 10.17
C ASP A 42 -5.11 2.14 9.57
N ALA A 43 -6.20 2.26 8.80
CA ALA A 43 -6.80 1.13 8.09
C ALA A 43 -5.86 0.54 7.02
N LEU A 44 -5.11 1.37 6.31
CA LEU A 44 -4.12 0.94 5.31
C LEU A 44 -2.98 0.16 5.96
N THR A 45 -2.43 0.64 7.08
CA THR A 45 -1.35 -0.08 7.79
C THR A 45 -1.82 -1.44 8.29
N ALA A 46 -3.01 -1.51 8.90
CA ALA A 46 -3.62 -2.77 9.31
C ALA A 46 -3.87 -3.74 8.13
N SER A 47 -4.28 -3.20 6.97
CA SER A 47 -4.45 -3.99 5.74
C SER A 47 -3.13 -4.54 5.21
N ILE A 48 -2.06 -3.74 5.26
CA ILE A 48 -0.71 -4.16 4.90
C ILE A 48 -0.23 -5.28 5.83
N ASP A 49 -0.39 -5.12 7.14
CA ASP A 49 -0.01 -6.14 8.13
C ASP A 49 -0.74 -7.46 7.87
N PHE A 50 -2.05 -7.39 7.61
CA PHE A 50 -2.84 -8.57 7.25
C PHE A 50 -2.32 -9.25 5.99
N VAL A 51 -2.13 -8.50 4.89
CA VAL A 51 -1.64 -9.05 3.62
C VAL A 51 -0.26 -9.69 3.79
N VAL A 52 0.67 -8.99 4.46
CA VAL A 52 2.02 -9.52 4.71
C VAL A 52 1.98 -10.81 5.53
N SER A 53 1.06 -10.93 6.50
CA SER A 53 0.91 -12.15 7.30
C SER A 53 0.40 -13.37 6.53
N LYS A 54 -0.15 -13.17 5.32
CA LYS A 54 -0.78 -14.20 4.49
C LYS A 54 0.00 -14.52 3.20
N LEU A 55 1.13 -13.86 2.97
CA LEU A 55 2.04 -14.07 1.84
C LEU A 55 3.27 -14.87 2.29
#